data_AF-A0A9Q3KG83-F1
#
_entry.id   AF-A0A9Q3KG83-F1
#
_cell.length_a   1.000
_cell.length_b   1.000
_cell.length_c   1.000
_cell.angle_alpha   90.00
_cell.angle_beta   90.00
_cell.angle_gamma   90.00
#
_symmetry.space_group_name_H-M   'P 1'
#
loop_
_entity.id
_entity.type
_entity.pdbx_description
1 polymer ?
#
loop_
_entity_poly.entity_id
_entity_poly.type
_entity_poly.pdbx_seq_one_letter_code
_entity_poly.pdbx_strand_id
1 'polypeptide(L)'
;MIQTLENMIRIFCAYGLELKDSDGFTHDWCTLIPALELAYKTSIHASTGKTPAMLEKGWNPKLPFDTLKKDLVDINPTASSFELFLDKVRHHAKQSMNDAVEYAKQKWDKSHKNPEFKVGELILVSTLSFNNIRGTKKLKDSFVGPLIIKALHGTNEVQVELSGELENKHTAFPFSLVKHYTSIDKEIFPLRNETPLEVPPINQSEEKKVLKVLKERRLRGKDEIEYLVRYKNTQHEDEWIVAETIPDSQMFLRRFRHGRKPIPQ
;
A
#
# COMPACT_ATOMS: atom_id res chain seq x y z
N MET A 1 -3.17 6.82 -2.10
CA MET A 1 -4.05 7.98 -2.30
C MET A 1 -4.96 8.06 -1.08
N ILE A 2 -5.18 9.24 -0.49
CA ILE A 2 -6.02 9.37 0.70
C ILE A 2 -7.48 9.17 0.27
N GLN A 3 -8.17 8.17 0.84
CA GLN A 3 -9.55 7.78 0.49
C GLN A 3 -10.52 8.97 0.47
N THR A 4 -10.31 9.97 1.34
CA THR A 4 -11.16 11.16 1.41
C THR A 4 -11.08 12.00 0.14
N LEU A 5 -9.89 12.23 -0.41
CA LEU A 5 -9.72 13.01 -1.64
C LEU A 5 -10.32 12.28 -2.84
N GLU A 6 -10.12 10.97 -2.92
CA GLU A 6 -10.70 10.14 -3.96
C GLU A 6 -12.24 10.17 -3.91
N ASN A 7 -12.81 10.03 -2.71
CA ASN A 7 -14.26 10.12 -2.52
C ASN A 7 -14.80 11.50 -2.90
N MET A 8 -14.12 12.59 -2.50
CA MET A 8 -14.53 13.94 -2.87
C MET A 8 -14.46 14.12 -4.40
N ILE A 9 -13.38 13.72 -5.06
CA ILE A 9 -13.26 13.78 -6.53
C ILE A 9 -14.39 13.01 -7.20
N ARG A 10 -14.68 11.77 -6.75
CA ARG A 10 -15.75 10.94 -7.31
C ARG A 10 -17.12 11.63 -7.20
N ILE A 11 -17.41 12.26 -6.06
CA ILE A 11 -18.67 12.99 -5.85
C ILE A 11 -18.75 14.22 -6.78
N PHE A 12 -17.69 15.03 -6.83
CA PHE A 12 -17.65 16.22 -7.67
C PHE A 12 -17.75 15.89 -9.18
N CYS A 13 -17.09 14.82 -9.62
CA CYS A 13 -17.19 14.35 -11.00
C CYS A 13 -18.56 13.72 -11.31
N ALA A 14 -19.19 13.03 -10.36
CA ALA A 14 -20.53 12.45 -10.55
C ALA A 14 -21.61 13.54 -10.69
N TYR A 15 -21.53 14.60 -9.89
CA TYR A 15 -22.48 15.71 -9.93
C TYR A 15 -22.45 16.48 -11.27
N GLY A 16 -21.27 16.54 -11.90
CA GLY A 16 -21.10 17.16 -13.22
C GLY A 16 -21.81 16.45 -14.38
N LEU A 17 -22.29 15.21 -14.18
CA LEU A 17 -23.04 14.50 -15.23
C LEU A 17 -24.51 14.92 -15.30
N GLU A 18 -25.10 15.39 -14.19
CA GLU A 18 -26.53 15.74 -14.09
C GLU A 18 -26.81 17.22 -14.42
N LEU A 19 -25.84 18.11 -14.18
CA LEU A 19 -25.94 19.55 -14.48
C LEU A 19 -25.09 19.90 -15.71
N LYS A 20 -25.64 19.69 -16.91
CA LYS A 20 -25.09 20.31 -18.13
C LYS A 20 -25.69 21.71 -18.27
N ASP A 21 -24.98 22.73 -17.80
CA ASP A 21 -25.28 24.09 -18.25
C ASP A 21 -25.05 24.17 -19.78
N SER A 22 -25.84 25.02 -20.45
CA SER A 22 -25.78 25.25 -21.91
C SER A 22 -24.42 25.67 -22.44
N ASP A 23 -23.52 26.10 -21.54
CA ASP A 23 -22.28 26.82 -21.86
C ASP A 23 -21.03 25.93 -21.86
N GLY A 24 -21.19 24.60 -21.82
CA GLY A 24 -20.11 23.68 -22.21
C GLY A 24 -18.93 23.60 -21.22
N PHE A 25 -19.14 23.87 -19.92
CA PHE A 25 -18.14 23.53 -18.92
C PHE A 25 -17.91 22.01 -18.94
N THR A 26 -16.75 21.61 -19.46
CA THR A 26 -16.31 20.22 -19.42
C THR A 26 -15.90 19.90 -17.98
N HIS A 27 -16.63 18.95 -17.41
CA HIS A 27 -16.44 18.38 -16.07
C HIS A 27 -15.19 17.48 -16.00
N ASP A 28 -14.08 17.94 -16.56
CA ASP A 28 -12.80 17.27 -16.39
C ASP A 28 -12.38 17.38 -14.92
N TRP A 29 -11.95 16.28 -14.33
CA TRP A 29 -11.55 16.27 -12.93
C TRP A 29 -10.43 17.29 -12.69
N CYS A 30 -9.57 17.53 -13.68
CA CYS A 30 -8.52 18.55 -13.64
C CYS A 30 -9.04 19.97 -13.39
N THR A 31 -10.17 20.36 -14.00
CA THR A 31 -10.74 21.70 -13.85
C THR A 31 -11.43 21.88 -12.49
N LEU A 32 -11.84 20.78 -11.87
CA LEU A 32 -12.47 20.75 -10.55
C LEU A 32 -11.47 20.72 -9.38
N ILE A 33 -10.18 20.42 -9.63
CA ILE A 33 -9.14 20.34 -8.58
C ILE A 33 -9.06 21.63 -7.75
N PRO A 34 -9.01 22.85 -8.32
CA PRO A 34 -8.88 24.07 -7.52
C PRO A 34 -10.08 24.29 -6.58
N ALA A 35 -11.29 23.97 -7.06
CA ALA A 35 -12.51 24.05 -6.25
C ALA A 35 -12.50 23.00 -5.12
N LEU A 36 -12.04 21.79 -5.42
CA LEU A 36 -11.87 20.71 -4.44
C LEU A 36 -10.84 21.07 -3.37
N GLU A 37 -9.70 21.63 -3.77
CA GLU A 37 -8.62 22.06 -2.87
C GLU A 37 -9.13 23.12 -1.90
N LEU A 38 -9.86 24.11 -2.41
CA LEU A 38 -10.49 25.14 -1.60
C LEU A 38 -11.49 24.51 -0.61
N ALA A 39 -12.38 23.65 -1.09
CA ALA A 39 -13.38 22.98 -0.26
C ALA A 39 -12.74 22.12 0.85
N TYR A 40 -11.67 21.38 0.54
CA TYR A 40 -10.92 20.59 1.52
C TYR A 40 -10.26 21.50 2.57
N LYS A 41 -9.59 22.56 2.14
CA LYS A 41 -8.90 23.52 3.03
C LYS A 41 -9.84 24.26 3.98
N THR A 42 -11.10 24.47 3.59
CA THR A 42 -12.11 25.17 4.38
C THR A 42 -13.05 24.25 5.14
N SER A 43 -12.96 22.94 4.94
CA SER A 43 -13.79 21.95 5.66
C SER A 43 -13.20 21.66 7.04
N ILE A 44 -14.06 21.53 8.05
CA ILE A 44 -13.63 21.18 9.41
C ILE A 44 -13.31 19.69 9.45
N HIS A 45 -12.12 19.33 9.92
CA HIS A 45 -11.72 17.93 10.09
C HIS A 45 -12.08 17.43 11.48
N ALA A 46 -12.70 16.24 11.55
CA ALA A 46 -13.12 15.62 12.81
C ALA A 46 -11.97 15.38 13.80
N SER A 47 -10.75 15.10 13.31
CA SER A 47 -9.58 14.83 14.15
C SER A 47 -9.03 16.08 14.85
N THR A 48 -9.17 17.26 14.24
CA THR A 48 -8.56 18.50 14.73
C THR A 48 -9.60 19.52 15.20
N GLY A 49 -10.88 19.33 14.84
CA GLY A 49 -11.95 20.30 15.09
C GLY A 49 -11.75 21.65 14.38
N LYS A 50 -10.75 21.75 13.49
CA LYS A 50 -10.37 22.97 12.78
C LYS A 50 -10.22 22.68 11.29
N THR A 51 -10.25 23.74 10.50
CA THR A 51 -9.99 23.67 9.05
C THR A 51 -8.48 23.62 8.79
N PRO A 52 -8.02 22.93 7.73
CA PRO A 52 -6.61 22.90 7.36
C PRO A 52 -6.04 24.30 7.11
N ALA A 53 -6.80 25.19 6.45
CA ALA A 53 -6.37 26.57 6.22
C ALA A 53 -6.11 27.33 7.53
N MET A 54 -6.95 27.12 8.56
CA MET A 54 -6.75 27.72 9.87
C MET A 54 -5.51 27.16 10.59
N LEU A 55 -5.23 25.87 10.44
CA LEU A 55 -4.05 25.24 11.07
C LEU A 55 -2.74 25.63 10.37
N GLU A 56 -2.74 25.70 9.05
CA GLU A 56 -1.56 26.01 8.24
C GLU A 56 -1.26 27.52 8.21
N LYS A 57 -2.30 28.33 7.97
CA LYS A 57 -2.15 29.77 7.67
C LYS A 57 -2.66 30.67 8.80
N GLY A 58 -3.38 30.14 9.77
CA GLY A 58 -3.98 30.94 10.85
C GLY A 58 -5.24 31.72 10.45
N TRP A 59 -5.74 31.55 9.22
CA TRP A 59 -6.96 32.20 8.74
C TRP A 59 -7.68 31.33 7.71
N ASN A 60 -9.00 31.52 7.60
CA ASN A 60 -9.83 30.88 6.58
C ASN A 60 -10.16 31.86 5.46
N PRO A 61 -10.07 31.44 4.18
CA PRO A 61 -10.51 32.26 3.07
C PRO A 61 -12.03 32.47 3.13
N LYS A 62 -12.46 33.68 2.78
CA LYS A 62 -13.89 33.99 2.66
C LYS A 62 -14.44 33.30 1.42
N LEU A 63 -15.39 32.42 1.62
CA LEU A 63 -16.10 31.74 0.54
C LEU A 63 -17.21 32.64 -0.01
N PRO A 64 -17.66 32.45 -1.26
CA PRO A 64 -18.80 33.19 -1.82
C PRO A 64 -20.04 33.14 -0.92
N PHE A 65 -20.24 32.03 -0.21
CA PHE A 65 -21.32 31.90 0.77
C PHE A 65 -21.14 32.78 2.01
N ASP A 66 -19.91 32.98 2.50
CA ASP A 66 -19.65 33.85 3.65
C ASP A 66 -19.94 35.32 3.33
N THR A 67 -19.96 35.66 2.03
CA THR A 67 -20.29 36.99 1.54
C THR A 67 -21.77 37.19 1.22
N LEU A 68 -22.59 36.13 1.21
CA LEU A 68 -24.04 36.24 1.07
C LEU A 68 -24.61 36.81 2.38
N LYS A 69 -24.93 38.11 2.38
CA LYS A 69 -25.56 38.76 3.52
C LYS A 69 -27.07 38.50 3.48
N LYS A 70 -27.56 37.68 4.42
CA LYS A 70 -29.00 37.39 4.60
C LYS A 70 -29.85 38.62 4.97
N ASP A 71 -29.22 39.66 5.49
CA ASP A 71 -29.89 40.85 6.03
C ASP A 71 -30.02 42.02 5.03
N LEU A 72 -29.55 41.85 3.78
CA LEU A 72 -29.71 42.87 2.75
C LEU A 72 -31.01 42.65 1.98
N VAL A 73 -31.69 43.74 1.64
CA VAL A 73 -32.83 43.71 0.70
C VAL A 73 -32.36 43.06 -0.59
N ASP A 74 -33.16 42.14 -1.11
CA ASP A 74 -32.87 41.34 -2.28
C ASP A 74 -32.82 42.24 -3.53
N ILE A 75 -31.65 42.80 -3.83
CA ILE A 75 -31.48 43.75 -4.93
C ILE A 75 -31.45 43.02 -6.29
N ASN A 76 -31.18 41.71 -6.31
CA ASN A 76 -31.03 40.95 -7.55
C ASN A 76 -31.68 39.54 -7.46
N PRO A 77 -32.74 39.26 -8.24
CA PRO A 77 -33.44 37.97 -8.22
C PRO A 77 -32.54 36.78 -8.61
N THR A 78 -31.49 37.02 -9.39
CA THR A 78 -30.51 35.98 -9.75
C THR A 78 -29.72 35.52 -8.53
N ALA A 79 -29.35 36.43 -7.62
CA ALA A 79 -28.60 36.09 -6.42
C ALA A 79 -29.42 35.22 -5.46
N SER A 80 -30.70 35.56 -5.25
CA SER A 80 -31.64 34.78 -4.43
C SER A 80 -31.90 33.40 -5.03
N SER A 81 -32.04 33.31 -6.36
CA SER A 81 -32.20 32.02 -7.05
C SER A 81 -30.97 31.12 -6.89
N PHE A 82 -29.77 31.71 -6.91
CA PHE A 82 -28.51 31.02 -6.71
C PHE A 82 -28.31 30.55 -5.26
N GLU A 83 -28.71 31.35 -4.26
CA GLU A 83 -28.70 30.94 -2.86
C GLU A 83 -29.61 29.72 -2.62
N LEU A 84 -30.86 29.79 -3.11
CA LEU A 84 -31.81 28.67 -3.03
C LEU A 84 -31.29 27.41 -3.72
N PHE A 85 -30.62 27.57 -4.86
CA PHE A 85 -29.97 26.47 -5.56
C PHE A 85 -28.87 25.84 -4.69
N LEU A 86 -27.95 26.65 -4.15
CA LEU A 86 -26.86 26.16 -3.30
C LEU A 86 -27.37 25.41 -2.06
N ASP A 87 -28.43 25.91 -1.43
CA ASP A 87 -29.02 25.25 -0.27
C ASP A 87 -29.65 23.89 -0.62
N LYS A 88 -30.35 23.79 -1.76
CA LYS A 88 -30.87 22.51 -2.25
C LYS A 88 -29.75 21.51 -2.54
N VAL A 89 -28.70 21.95 -3.24
CA VAL A 89 -27.53 21.11 -3.56
C VAL A 89 -26.87 20.59 -2.28
N ARG A 90 -26.70 21.45 -1.26
CA ARG A 90 -26.11 21.07 0.03
C ARG A 90 -26.97 20.07 0.79
N HIS A 91 -28.28 20.30 0.85
CA HIS A 91 -29.19 19.38 1.51
C HIS A 91 -29.16 18.00 0.84
N HIS A 92 -29.18 17.95 -0.49
CA HIS A 92 -29.07 16.72 -1.24
C HIS A 92 -27.72 16.01 -0.99
N ALA A 93 -26.60 16.72 -1.10
CA ALA A 93 -25.28 16.15 -0.85
C ALA A 93 -25.12 15.59 0.58
N LYS A 94 -25.68 16.28 1.58
CA LYS A 94 -25.68 15.81 2.97
C LYS A 94 -26.51 14.55 3.14
N GLN A 95 -27.68 14.48 2.51
CA GLN A 95 -28.53 13.28 2.52
C GLN A 95 -27.81 12.10 1.87
N SER A 96 -27.30 12.25 0.64
CA SER A 96 -26.57 11.18 -0.05
C SER A 96 -25.35 10.67 0.73
N MET A 97 -24.64 11.56 1.42
CA MET A 97 -23.52 11.17 2.29
C MET A 97 -23.98 10.34 3.49
N ASN A 98 -25.05 10.77 4.17
CA ASN A 98 -25.62 10.04 5.29
C ASN A 98 -26.12 8.66 4.85
N ASP A 99 -26.85 8.59 3.74
CA ASP A 99 -27.36 7.34 3.18
C ASP A 99 -26.21 6.37 2.83
N ALA A 100 -25.13 6.88 2.25
CA ALA A 100 -23.95 6.07 1.94
C ALA A 100 -23.24 5.54 3.20
N VAL A 101 -23.11 6.36 4.24
CA VAL A 101 -22.54 5.96 5.53
C VAL A 101 -23.41 4.93 6.23
N GLU A 102 -24.73 5.14 6.25
CA GLU A 102 -25.70 4.21 6.83
C GLU A 102 -25.71 2.88 6.08
N TYR A 103 -25.70 2.90 4.75
CA TYR A 103 -25.61 1.69 3.93
C TYR A 103 -24.33 0.90 4.22
N ALA A 104 -23.18 1.59 4.28
CA ALA A 104 -21.90 0.96 4.60
C ALA A 104 -21.91 0.32 6.00
N LYS A 105 -22.47 1.02 6.98
CA LYS A 105 -22.63 0.53 8.35
C LYS A 105 -23.53 -0.71 8.41
N GLN A 106 -24.73 -0.66 7.82
CA GLN A 106 -25.66 -1.80 7.80
C GLN A 106 -25.03 -3.04 7.13
N LYS A 107 -24.31 -2.84 6.02
CA LYS A 107 -23.64 -3.93 5.31
C LYS A 107 -22.51 -4.53 6.12
N TRP A 108 -21.74 -3.70 6.82
CA TRP A 108 -20.71 -4.13 7.76
C TRP A 108 -21.35 -4.93 8.90
N ASP A 109 -22.32 -4.37 9.61
CA ASP A 109 -22.97 -4.99 10.77
C ASP A 109 -23.63 -6.34 10.42
N LYS A 110 -24.17 -6.50 9.20
CA LYS A 110 -24.77 -7.76 8.73
C LYS A 110 -23.74 -8.85 8.45
N SER A 111 -22.59 -8.50 7.89
CA SER A 111 -21.58 -9.45 7.42
C SER A 111 -20.47 -9.70 8.44
N HIS A 112 -20.24 -8.74 9.34
CA HIS A 112 -19.12 -8.76 10.25
C HIS A 112 -19.46 -9.63 11.46
N LYS A 113 -18.79 -10.76 11.56
CA LYS A 113 -18.73 -11.56 12.78
C LYS A 113 -17.33 -11.42 13.33
N ASN A 114 -17.22 -10.96 14.57
CA ASN A 114 -15.93 -10.97 15.26
C ASN A 114 -15.55 -12.45 15.47
N PRO A 115 -14.43 -12.90 14.89
CA PRO A 115 -13.97 -14.26 15.16
C PRO A 115 -13.51 -14.32 16.61
N GLU A 116 -14.16 -15.15 17.42
CA GLU A 116 -13.75 -15.41 18.78
C GLU A 116 -12.62 -16.44 18.77
N PHE A 117 -11.46 -16.03 19.27
CA PHE A 117 -10.32 -16.90 19.45
C PHE A 117 -10.00 -17.02 20.93
N LYS A 118 -9.44 -18.16 21.35
CA LYS A 118 -9.00 -18.38 22.72
C LYS A 118 -7.48 -18.55 22.78
N VAL A 119 -6.89 -18.14 23.90
CA VAL A 119 -5.48 -18.40 24.17
C VAL A 119 -5.26 -19.91 24.22
N GLY A 120 -4.21 -20.41 23.55
CA GLY A 120 -3.91 -21.84 23.41
C GLY A 120 -4.58 -22.52 22.22
N GLU A 121 -5.43 -21.84 21.46
CA GLU A 121 -6.06 -22.41 20.26
C GLU A 121 -5.09 -22.43 19.07
N LEU A 122 -5.26 -23.43 18.19
CA LEU A 122 -4.50 -23.58 16.96
C LEU A 122 -5.13 -22.75 15.84
N ILE A 123 -4.29 -21.97 15.17
CA ILE A 123 -4.71 -21.08 14.11
C ILE A 123 -3.75 -21.11 12.91
N LEU A 124 -4.25 -20.58 11.80
CA LEU A 124 -3.54 -20.35 10.57
C LEU A 124 -3.40 -18.85 10.33
N VAL A 125 -2.19 -18.40 9.99
CA VAL A 125 -1.88 -16.98 9.72
C VAL A 125 -1.65 -16.76 8.22
N SER A 126 -2.21 -15.70 7.66
CA SER A 126 -2.12 -15.41 6.22
C SER A 126 -0.69 -15.09 5.77
N THR A 127 -0.28 -15.64 4.62
CA THR A 127 1.06 -15.42 4.05
C THR A 127 1.24 -14.09 3.30
N LEU A 128 0.22 -13.24 3.28
CA LEU A 128 0.24 -11.95 2.57
C LEU A 128 1.38 -11.03 3.06
N SER A 129 1.60 -10.97 4.38
CA SER A 129 2.66 -10.16 5.00
C SER A 129 4.04 -10.83 4.99
N PHE A 130 4.13 -12.07 4.51
CA PHE A 130 5.35 -12.84 4.56
C PHE A 130 6.07 -12.86 3.21
N ASN A 131 7.24 -12.22 3.19
CA ASN A 131 8.09 -12.14 1.99
C ASN A 131 9.09 -13.31 1.88
N ASN A 132 9.38 -14.00 2.99
CA ASN A 132 10.49 -14.99 3.08
C ASN A 132 9.99 -16.41 3.40
N ILE A 133 8.78 -16.76 2.96
CA ILE A 133 8.28 -18.13 3.11
C ILE A 133 8.63 -18.90 1.84
N ARG A 134 9.04 -20.16 2.01
CA ARG A 134 9.47 -21.04 0.90
C ARG A 134 8.50 -20.98 -0.28
N GLY A 135 9.06 -20.96 -1.49
CA GLY A 135 8.28 -21.00 -2.74
C GLY A 135 8.16 -19.66 -3.46
N THR A 136 7.69 -19.71 -4.70
CA THR A 136 7.32 -18.50 -5.45
C THR A 136 5.99 -17.94 -4.93
N LYS A 137 5.76 -16.63 -5.06
CA LYS A 137 4.53 -15.96 -4.57
C LYS A 137 3.22 -16.61 -5.05
N LYS A 138 3.23 -17.30 -6.21
CA LYS A 138 2.07 -17.99 -6.79
C LYS A 138 1.87 -19.42 -6.26
N LEU A 139 2.94 -20.07 -5.81
CA LEU A 139 2.93 -21.47 -5.37
C LEU A 139 3.03 -21.63 -3.85
N LYS A 140 3.26 -20.53 -3.11
CA LYS A 140 3.22 -20.56 -1.64
C LYS A 140 1.80 -20.73 -1.15
N ASP A 141 1.64 -21.44 -0.03
CA ASP A 141 0.36 -21.55 0.64
C ASP A 141 -0.14 -20.16 1.06
N SER A 142 -1.46 -19.95 0.98
CA SER A 142 -2.08 -18.68 1.35
C SER A 142 -2.09 -18.46 2.87
N PHE A 143 -1.96 -19.53 3.64
CA PHE A 143 -1.94 -19.54 5.10
C PHE A 143 -0.86 -20.48 5.62
N VAL A 144 -0.27 -20.15 6.76
CA VAL A 144 0.79 -20.91 7.42
C VAL A 144 0.39 -21.24 8.85
N GLY A 145 0.72 -22.46 9.26
CA GLY A 145 0.47 -23.00 10.59
C GLY A 145 0.34 -24.52 10.51
N PRO A 146 -0.05 -25.19 11.61
CA PRO A 146 -0.74 -24.64 12.78
C PRO A 146 0.18 -23.85 13.74
N LEU A 147 -0.27 -22.69 14.20
CA LEU A 147 0.40 -21.85 15.21
C LEU A 147 -0.49 -21.71 16.45
N ILE A 148 0.14 -21.59 17.62
CA ILE A 148 -0.58 -21.47 18.90
C ILE A 148 -0.74 -20.00 19.26
N ILE A 149 -1.94 -19.63 19.72
CA ILE A 149 -2.19 -18.29 20.29
C ILE A 149 -1.55 -18.19 21.67
N LYS A 150 -0.61 -17.26 21.82
CA LYS A 150 0.04 -16.95 23.11
C LYS A 150 -0.74 -15.93 23.92
N ALA A 151 -1.25 -14.89 23.28
CA ALA A 151 -2.01 -13.83 23.94
C ALA A 151 -2.96 -13.15 22.94
N LEU A 152 -4.01 -12.52 23.46
CA LEU A 152 -4.94 -11.70 22.70
C LEU A 152 -4.78 -10.25 23.13
N HIS A 153 -4.52 -9.36 22.18
CA HIS A 153 -4.37 -7.93 22.41
C HIS A 153 -5.64 -7.22 21.94
N GLY A 154 -6.56 -7.02 22.89
CA GLY A 154 -7.85 -6.38 22.62
C GLY A 154 -8.71 -7.17 21.62
N THR A 155 -9.56 -6.45 20.89
CA THR A 155 -10.54 -7.03 19.95
C THR A 155 -10.01 -7.16 18.52
N ASN A 156 -8.79 -6.67 18.24
CA ASN A 156 -8.28 -6.58 16.87
C ASN A 156 -7.02 -7.42 16.60
N GLU A 157 -6.29 -7.87 17.62
CA GLU A 157 -4.96 -8.45 17.43
C GLU A 157 -4.71 -9.73 18.24
N VAL A 158 -4.04 -10.68 17.60
CA VAL A 158 -3.63 -11.97 18.15
C VAL A 158 -2.11 -12.02 18.19
N GLN A 159 -1.54 -12.38 19.34
CA GLN A 159 -0.15 -12.75 19.43
C GLN A 159 0.01 -14.25 19.32
N VAL A 160 0.81 -14.69 18.34
CA VAL A 160 1.09 -16.09 18.08
C VAL A 160 2.51 -16.45 18.47
N GLU A 161 2.71 -17.71 18.84
CA GLU A 161 4.03 -18.29 18.99
C GLU A 161 4.56 -18.71 17.63
N LEU A 162 5.67 -18.09 17.21
CA LEU A 162 6.34 -18.39 15.94
C LEU A 162 7.60 -19.21 16.22
N SER A 163 7.79 -20.29 15.46
CA SER A 163 8.95 -21.18 15.56
C SER A 163 9.57 -21.45 14.18
N GLY A 164 10.85 -21.85 14.16
CA GLY A 164 11.58 -22.17 12.93
C GLY A 164 11.77 -20.97 12.00
N GLU A 165 11.34 -21.11 10.74
CA GLU A 165 11.54 -20.08 9.70
C GLU A 165 10.79 -18.76 9.95
N LEU A 166 9.85 -18.77 10.91
CA LEU A 166 8.99 -17.66 11.26
C LEU A 166 9.45 -16.90 12.52
N GLU A 167 10.49 -17.37 13.22
CA GLU A 167 10.96 -16.76 14.48
C GLU A 167 11.32 -15.28 14.34
N ASN A 168 11.87 -14.90 13.19
CA ASN A 168 12.29 -13.53 12.90
C ASN A 168 11.13 -12.62 12.41
N LYS A 169 9.87 -13.07 12.47
CA LYS A 169 8.70 -12.31 12.03
C LYS A 169 7.96 -11.70 13.22
N HIS A 170 7.18 -10.66 12.94
CA HIS A 170 6.33 -10.05 13.95
C HIS A 170 5.32 -11.08 14.46
N THR A 171 5.22 -11.21 15.79
CA THR A 171 4.35 -12.20 16.44
C THR A 171 2.89 -11.78 16.52
N ALA A 172 2.58 -10.53 16.18
CA ALA A 172 1.26 -9.95 16.39
C ALA A 172 0.56 -9.72 15.04
N PHE A 173 -0.64 -10.28 14.91
CA PHE A 173 -1.41 -10.31 13.67
C PHE A 173 -2.85 -9.84 13.90
N PRO A 174 -3.42 -9.03 13.00
CA PRO A 174 -4.83 -8.70 13.04
C PRO A 174 -5.72 -9.93 12.87
N PHE A 175 -6.88 -9.98 13.54
CA PHE A 175 -7.84 -11.08 13.41
C PHE A 175 -8.27 -11.35 11.96
N SER A 176 -8.31 -10.31 11.11
CA SER A 176 -8.64 -10.46 9.68
C SER A 176 -7.63 -11.30 8.89
N LEU A 177 -6.41 -11.46 9.40
CA LEU A 177 -5.35 -12.26 8.77
C LEU A 177 -5.23 -13.66 9.39
N VAL A 178 -6.11 -14.01 10.33
CA VAL A 178 -6.07 -15.26 11.08
C VAL A 178 -7.32 -16.10 10.78
N LYS A 179 -7.15 -17.42 10.76
CA LYS A 179 -8.25 -18.39 10.65
C LYS A 179 -8.09 -19.51 11.67
N HIS A 180 -9.21 -20.05 12.14
CA HIS A 180 -9.23 -21.28 12.94
C HIS A 180 -8.58 -22.44 12.17
N TYR A 181 -7.74 -23.21 12.86
CA TYR A 181 -7.18 -24.44 12.30
C TYR A 181 -8.18 -25.58 12.47
N THR A 182 -8.58 -26.21 11.36
CA THR A 182 -9.40 -27.43 11.39
C THR A 182 -8.48 -28.63 11.21
N SER A 183 -8.40 -29.48 12.23
CA SER A 183 -7.69 -30.76 12.14
C SER A 183 -8.33 -31.66 11.09
N ILE A 184 -7.51 -32.42 10.37
CA ILE A 184 -8.00 -33.37 9.38
C ILE A 184 -8.56 -34.60 10.10
N ASP A 185 -9.85 -34.88 9.89
CA ASP A 185 -10.48 -36.11 10.37
C ASP A 185 -9.96 -37.31 9.57
N LYS A 186 -9.03 -38.06 10.19
CA LYS A 186 -8.39 -39.23 9.57
C LYS A 186 -9.36 -40.36 9.26
N GLU A 187 -10.50 -40.42 9.93
CA GLU A 187 -11.57 -41.40 9.67
C GLU A 187 -12.30 -41.14 8.36
N ILE A 188 -12.53 -39.86 8.04
CA ILE A 188 -13.26 -39.45 6.83
C ILE A 188 -12.32 -39.39 5.63
N PHE A 189 -11.05 -39.04 5.85
CA PHE A 189 -10.04 -38.87 4.80
C PHE A 189 -8.75 -39.66 5.06
N PRO A 190 -8.80 -41.01 5.06
CA PRO A 190 -7.65 -41.85 5.40
C PRO A 190 -6.49 -41.78 4.40
N LEU A 191 -6.74 -41.34 3.16
CA LEU A 191 -5.71 -41.21 2.11
C LEU A 191 -4.97 -39.87 2.14
N ARG A 192 -5.39 -38.93 3.00
CA ARG A 192 -4.83 -37.58 3.06
C ARG A 192 -3.65 -37.55 4.03
N ASN A 193 -2.51 -38.04 3.57
CA ASN A 193 -1.26 -37.98 4.34
C ASN A 193 -0.63 -36.58 4.22
N GLU A 194 -0.09 -36.06 5.31
CA GLU A 194 0.80 -34.89 5.32
C GLU A 194 2.13 -35.29 4.67
N THR A 195 2.17 -35.38 3.34
CA THR A 195 3.46 -35.39 2.64
C THR A 195 4.07 -34.01 2.80
N PRO A 196 5.28 -33.87 3.38
CA PRO A 196 6.01 -32.61 3.30
C PRO A 196 6.10 -32.22 1.84
N LEU A 197 5.64 -31.02 1.49
CA LEU A 197 5.79 -30.51 0.13
C LEU A 197 7.30 -30.39 -0.13
N GLU A 198 7.86 -31.36 -0.84
CA GLU A 198 9.19 -31.22 -1.41
C GLU A 198 9.12 -30.06 -2.40
N VAL A 199 9.66 -28.91 -1.99
CA VAL A 199 9.79 -27.77 -2.89
C VAL A 199 10.67 -28.27 -4.02
N PRO A 200 10.21 -28.29 -5.29
CA PRO A 200 11.11 -28.56 -6.40
C PRO A 200 12.27 -27.58 -6.26
N PRO A 201 13.53 -28.00 -6.48
CA PRO A 201 14.68 -27.14 -6.31
C PRO A 201 14.40 -25.85 -7.07
N ILE A 202 14.10 -24.78 -6.33
CA ILE A 202 14.15 -23.43 -6.87
C ILE A 202 15.60 -23.34 -7.27
N ASN A 203 15.85 -23.32 -8.59
CA ASN A 203 17.17 -23.05 -9.14
C ASN A 203 17.77 -21.97 -8.27
N GLN A 204 18.75 -22.36 -7.45
CA GLN A 204 19.44 -21.47 -6.54
C GLN A 204 19.82 -20.29 -7.43
N SER A 205 19.25 -19.12 -7.13
CA SER A 205 19.60 -17.82 -7.70
C SER A 205 20.37 -17.93 -9.01
N GLU A 206 19.70 -17.83 -10.18
CA GLU A 206 20.35 -17.87 -11.51
C GLU A 206 21.78 -17.38 -11.38
N GLU A 207 22.76 -18.30 -11.47
CA GLU A 207 24.14 -18.00 -11.09
C GLU A 207 24.52 -16.67 -11.73
N LYS A 208 24.91 -15.68 -10.90
CA LYS A 208 25.13 -14.31 -11.36
C LYS A 208 26.24 -14.31 -12.42
N LYS A 209 25.86 -14.44 -13.70
CA LYS A 209 26.83 -14.52 -14.80
C LYS A 209 27.43 -13.15 -15.02
N VAL A 210 28.72 -13.03 -14.72
CA VAL A 210 29.50 -11.82 -14.92
C VAL A 210 29.63 -11.52 -16.41
N LEU A 211 29.34 -10.28 -16.80
CA LEU A 211 29.51 -9.80 -18.18
C LEU A 211 30.85 -9.10 -18.35
N LYS A 212 31.19 -8.16 -17.46
CA LYS A 212 32.46 -7.42 -17.51
C LYS A 212 32.82 -6.76 -16.19
N VAL A 213 34.12 -6.54 -16.00
CA VAL A 213 34.67 -5.68 -14.94
C VAL A 213 34.80 -4.26 -15.50
N LEU A 214 34.30 -3.27 -14.74
CA LEU A 214 34.27 -1.86 -15.14
C LEU A 214 35.38 -1.03 -14.51
N LYS A 215 35.64 -1.25 -13.23
CA LYS A 215 36.55 -0.44 -12.42
C LYS A 215 37.27 -1.31 -11.40
N GLU A 216 38.39 -0.81 -10.91
CA GLU A 216 39.10 -1.37 -9.76
C GLU A 216 39.27 -0.26 -8.72
N ARG A 217 39.21 -0.63 -7.44
CA ARG A 217 39.54 0.25 -6.32
C ARG A 217 40.39 -0.51 -5.32
N ARG A 218 41.36 0.17 -4.72
CA ARG A 218 42.12 -0.36 -3.59
C ARG A 218 41.53 0.20 -2.31
N LEU A 219 41.22 -0.67 -1.34
CA LEU A 219 40.70 -0.23 -0.06
C LEU A 219 41.83 0.42 0.75
N ARG A 220 41.53 1.56 1.39
CA ARG A 220 42.51 2.26 2.23
C ARG A 220 42.73 1.43 3.51
N GLY A 221 43.94 0.93 3.72
CA GLY A 221 44.30 0.15 4.92
C GLY A 221 44.24 -1.37 4.78
N LYS A 222 43.86 -1.91 3.61
CA LYS A 222 43.99 -3.34 3.27
C LYS A 222 44.70 -3.49 1.93
N ASP A 223 45.51 -4.54 1.78
CA ASP A 223 46.15 -4.92 0.50
C ASP A 223 45.21 -5.65 -0.47
N GLU A 224 43.90 -5.47 -0.30
CA GLU A 224 42.86 -6.08 -1.13
C GLU A 224 42.37 -5.09 -2.21
N ILE A 225 42.23 -5.60 -3.44
CA ILE A 225 41.69 -4.87 -4.58
C ILE A 225 40.28 -5.39 -4.86
N GLU A 226 39.32 -4.48 -4.92
CA GLU A 226 37.95 -4.79 -5.33
C GLU A 226 37.71 -4.35 -6.77
N TYR A 227 36.90 -5.13 -7.47
CA TYR A 227 36.53 -4.92 -8.86
C TYR A 227 35.03 -4.66 -8.94
N LEU A 228 34.62 -3.63 -9.70
CA LEU A 228 33.22 -3.35 -9.98
C LEU A 228 32.75 -4.24 -11.12
N VAL A 229 31.86 -5.17 -10.79
CA VAL A 229 31.39 -6.22 -11.69
C VAL A 229 30.00 -5.88 -12.22
N ARG A 230 29.85 -5.94 -13.55
CA ARG A 230 28.55 -5.85 -14.23
C ARG A 230 28.07 -7.23 -14.62
N TYR A 231 26.82 -7.53 -14.30
CA TYR A 231 26.18 -8.81 -14.60
C TYR A 231 25.50 -8.81 -15.98
N LYS A 232 25.29 -10.00 -16.55
CA LYS A 232 24.63 -10.21 -17.84
C LYS A 232 23.12 -9.97 -17.77
N ASN A 233 22.52 -10.23 -16.62
CA ASN A 233 21.10 -9.97 -16.37
C ASN A 233 20.90 -8.53 -15.88
N THR A 234 20.08 -7.76 -16.58
CA THR A 234 19.73 -6.36 -16.28
C THR A 234 19.00 -6.15 -14.95
N GLN A 235 18.60 -7.22 -14.28
CA GLN A 235 17.95 -7.18 -12.96
C GLN A 235 18.93 -7.04 -11.80
N HIS A 236 20.23 -7.30 -12.01
CA HIS A 236 21.25 -7.17 -10.97
C HIS A 236 22.01 -5.86 -11.12
N GLU A 237 22.13 -5.11 -10.03
CA GLU A 237 22.94 -3.89 -9.98
C GLU A 237 24.43 -4.20 -9.98
N ASP A 238 25.25 -3.20 -10.34
CA ASP A 238 26.71 -3.34 -10.37
C ASP A 238 27.26 -3.41 -8.92
N GLU A 239 27.97 -4.48 -8.57
CA GLU A 239 28.48 -4.75 -7.21
C GLU A 239 30.02 -4.71 -7.16
N TRP A 240 30.59 -4.28 -6.03
CA TRP A 240 32.05 -4.33 -5.76
C TRP A 240 32.41 -5.67 -5.13
N ILE A 241 33.31 -6.43 -5.77
CA ILE A 241 33.62 -7.81 -5.39
C ILE A 241 35.14 -8.05 -5.48
N VAL A 242 35.67 -8.91 -4.62
CA VAL A 242 37.08 -9.34 -4.62
C VAL A 242 37.32 -10.36 -5.74
N ALA A 243 38.54 -10.39 -6.30
CA ALA A 243 38.90 -11.28 -7.41
C ALA A 243 38.60 -12.77 -7.17
N GLU A 244 38.66 -13.22 -5.91
CA GLU A 244 38.46 -14.62 -5.53
C GLU A 244 36.98 -15.06 -5.61
N THR A 245 36.05 -14.11 -5.42
CA THR A 245 34.62 -14.39 -5.41
C THR A 245 34.00 -14.34 -6.82
N ILE A 246 34.76 -13.91 -7.83
CA ILE A 246 34.29 -13.78 -9.21
C ILE A 246 34.50 -15.12 -9.96
N PRO A 247 33.43 -15.73 -10.51
CA PRO A 247 33.57 -16.89 -11.39
C PRO A 247 34.39 -16.54 -12.64
N ASP A 248 35.35 -17.38 -13.02
CA ASP A 248 36.29 -17.15 -14.14
C ASP A 248 37.01 -15.79 -14.09
N SER A 249 37.35 -15.32 -12.88
CA SER A 249 37.96 -14.00 -12.63
C SER A 249 39.17 -13.69 -13.52
N GLN A 250 40.03 -14.67 -13.78
CA GLN A 250 41.23 -14.50 -14.60
C GLN A 250 40.92 -14.01 -16.03
N MET A 251 39.86 -14.52 -16.65
CA MET A 251 39.48 -14.13 -18.01
C MET A 251 39.02 -12.66 -18.05
N PHE A 252 38.15 -12.27 -17.11
CA PHE A 252 37.61 -10.91 -17.06
C PHE A 252 38.66 -9.88 -16.66
N LEU A 253 39.53 -10.21 -15.69
CA LEU A 253 40.63 -9.35 -15.29
C LEU A 253 41.68 -9.21 -16.39
N ARG A 254 41.96 -10.28 -17.15
CA ARG A 254 42.86 -10.20 -18.32
C ARG A 254 42.29 -9.27 -19.39
N ARG A 255 41.01 -9.40 -19.75
CA ARG A 255 40.34 -8.49 -20.70
C ARG A 255 40.37 -7.04 -20.22
N PHE A 256 40.08 -6.81 -18.94
CA PHE A 256 40.12 -5.48 -18.32
C PHE A 256 41.51 -4.84 -18.38
N ARG A 257 42.57 -5.60 -18.04
CA ARG A 257 43.97 -5.14 -18.09
C ARG A 257 44.44 -4.87 -19.52
N HIS A 258 44.02 -5.68 -20.49
CA HIS A 258 44.34 -5.44 -21.91
C HIS A 258 43.70 -4.17 -22.46
N GLY A 259 42.45 -3.87 -22.06
CA GLY A 259 41.75 -2.63 -22.46
C GLY A 259 42.32 -1.36 -21.82
N ARG A 260 43.14 -1.48 -20.78
CA ARG A 260 43.82 -0.36 -20.11
C ARG A 260 45.21 -0.05 -20.64
N LYS A 261 45.70 -0.79 -21.65
CA LYS A 261 46.97 -0.41 -22.28
C LYS A 261 46.83 1.03 -22.82
N PRO A 262 47.65 1.98 -22.36
CA PRO A 262 47.65 3.31 -22.95
C PRO A 262 48.00 3.15 -24.42
N ILE A 263 47.24 3.82 -25.28
CA ILE A 263 47.58 3.96 -26.69
C ILE A 263 49.00 4.53 -26.73
N PRO A 264 49.99 3.83 -27.32
CA PRO A 264 51.32 4.41 -27.48
C PRO A 264 51.19 5.67 -28.35
N GLN A 265 51.82 6.76 -27.91
CA GLN A 265 51.89 8.03 -28.64
C GLN A 265 52.48 7.85 -30.04
#